data_AF-A0A937IZ61-F1
#
_entry.id   AF-A0A937IZ61-F1
#
_cell.length_a   1.000
_cell.length_b   1.000
_cell.length_c   1.000
_cell.angle_alpha   90.00
_cell.angle_beta   90.00
_cell.angle_gamma   90.00
#
_symmetry.space_group_name_H-M   'P 1'
#
loop_
_entity.id
_entity.type
_entity.pdbx_description
1 polymer ?
#
loop_
_entity_poly.entity_id
_entity_poly.type
_entity_poly.pdbx_seq_one_letter_code
_entity_poly.pdbx_strand_id
1 'polypeptide(L)'
;QIKESKRLEVIQKELKKFNINTQIDNSSISIKENQKIEQPTSNIDCHNDHRIPMSIAPLSMKINSISFKDKNVVNKSYPDFWKDLEVAGISCVDS
;
A
#
# COMPACT_ATOMS: atom_id res chain seq x y z
N GLN A 1 -22.88 -3.25 -3.97
CA GLN A 1 -21.67 -3.54 -4.78
C GLN A 1 -20.77 -2.32 -4.96
N ILE A 2 -20.62 -1.45 -3.93
CA ILE A 2 -19.94 -0.12 -4.03
C ILE A 2 -18.59 -0.09 -3.29
N LYS A 3 -18.28 -1.12 -2.51
CA LYS A 3 -17.06 -1.15 -1.68
C LYS A 3 -15.78 -1.45 -2.48
N GLU A 4 -15.88 -2.13 -3.61
CA GLU A 4 -14.69 -2.59 -4.35
C GLU A 4 -14.12 -1.52 -5.29
N SER A 5 -14.97 -0.77 -6.00
CA SER A 5 -14.51 0.36 -6.84
C SER A 5 -13.75 1.41 -6.05
N LYS A 6 -14.16 1.66 -4.79
CA LYS A 6 -13.43 2.56 -3.89
C LYS A 6 -12.03 2.06 -3.54
N ARG A 7 -11.79 0.74 -3.52
CA ARG A 7 -10.44 0.20 -3.24
C ARG A 7 -9.49 0.46 -4.38
N LEU A 8 -9.94 0.30 -5.63
CA LEU A 8 -9.09 0.57 -6.79
C LEU A 8 -8.65 2.03 -6.82
N GLU A 9 -9.57 2.96 -6.60
CA GLU A 9 -9.28 4.40 -6.50
C GLU A 9 -8.28 4.71 -5.39
N VAL A 10 -8.46 4.10 -4.21
CA VAL A 10 -7.51 4.28 -3.11
C VAL A 10 -6.14 3.70 -3.46
N ILE A 11 -6.07 2.47 -3.98
CA ILE A 11 -4.79 1.86 -4.38
C ILE A 11 -4.08 2.71 -5.43
N GLN A 12 -4.80 3.24 -6.44
CA GLN A 12 -4.21 4.16 -7.42
C GLN A 12 -3.67 5.42 -6.76
N LYS A 13 -4.43 6.04 -5.84
CA LYS A 13 -4.00 7.24 -5.12
C LYS A 13 -2.72 6.98 -4.31
N GLU A 14 -2.66 5.84 -3.62
CA GLU A 14 -1.51 5.47 -2.81
C GLU A 14 -0.30 5.09 -3.69
N LEU A 15 -0.49 4.32 -4.77
CA LEU A 15 0.57 4.00 -5.75
C LEU A 15 1.16 5.26 -6.40
N LYS A 16 0.32 6.26 -6.66
CA LYS A 16 0.78 7.55 -7.20
C LYS A 16 1.75 8.27 -6.27
N LYS A 17 1.69 8.05 -4.94
CA LYS A 17 2.67 8.60 -3.98
C LYS A 17 4.07 8.03 -4.20
N PHE A 18 4.18 6.80 -4.69
CA PHE A 18 5.44 6.12 -5.03
C PHE A 18 5.91 6.43 -6.47
N ASN A 19 5.33 7.44 -7.13
CA ASN A 19 5.55 7.75 -8.55
C ASN A 19 5.11 6.61 -9.51
N ILE A 20 4.17 5.76 -9.08
CA ILE A 20 3.61 4.69 -9.92
C ILE A 20 2.30 5.18 -10.53
N ASN A 21 2.30 5.41 -11.84
CA ASN A 21 1.10 5.71 -12.59
C ASN A 21 0.35 4.42 -12.94
N THR A 22 -0.93 4.41 -12.59
CA THR A 22 -1.83 3.31 -12.91
C THR A 22 -3.07 3.83 -13.62
N GLN A 23 -3.66 2.97 -14.43
CA GLN A 23 -4.93 3.23 -15.11
C GLN A 23 -5.99 2.30 -14.52
N ILE A 24 -7.12 2.86 -14.12
CA ILE A 24 -8.27 2.10 -13.63
C ILE A 24 -9.28 2.02 -14.76
N ASP A 25 -9.75 0.80 -15.05
CA ASP A 25 -10.91 0.54 -15.88
C ASP A 25 -12.08 0.05 -14.99
N ASN A 26 -13.22 -0.33 -15.58
CA ASN A 26 -14.45 -0.68 -14.85
C ASN A 26 -14.27 -1.68 -13.68
N SER A 27 -13.28 -2.57 -13.75
CA SER A 27 -12.99 -3.53 -12.68
C SER A 27 -11.52 -3.98 -12.62
N SER A 28 -10.61 -3.25 -13.27
CA SER A 28 -9.19 -3.62 -13.34
C SER A 28 -8.29 -2.42 -13.10
N ILE A 29 -7.09 -2.68 -12.61
CA ILE A 29 -6.01 -1.70 -12.48
C ILE A 29 -4.81 -2.17 -13.29
N SER A 30 -4.34 -1.31 -14.18
CA SER A 30 -3.20 -1.55 -15.06
C SER A 30 -2.03 -0.68 -14.60
N ILE A 31 -0.90 -1.30 -14.32
CA ILE A 31 0.33 -0.61 -13.91
C ILE A 31 1.22 -0.48 -15.14
N LYS A 32 1.63 0.75 -15.49
CA LYS A 32 2.56 0.94 -16.62
C LYS A 32 3.93 0.36 -16.29
N GLU A 33 4.55 -0.27 -17.28
CA GLU A 33 5.89 -0.85 -17.18
C GLU A 33 6.99 0.23 -17.10
N ASN A 34 8.18 -0.18 -16.69
CA ASN A 34 9.40 0.65 -16.64
C ASN A 34 9.28 1.94 -15.80
N GLN A 35 8.40 1.94 -14.79
CA GLN A 35 8.27 3.05 -13.87
C GLN A 35 9.29 2.94 -12.74
N LYS A 36 9.92 4.07 -12.42
CA LYS A 36 10.83 4.18 -11.29
C LYS A 36 10.01 4.33 -10.01
N ILE A 37 10.14 3.35 -9.11
CA ILE A 37 9.53 3.39 -7.79
C ILE A 37 10.36 4.34 -6.93
N GLU A 38 9.71 5.34 -6.36
CA GLU A 38 10.33 6.34 -5.49
C GLU A 38 9.73 6.28 -4.09
N GLN A 39 10.41 6.93 -3.13
CA GLN A 39 9.90 7.06 -1.78
C GLN A 39 8.53 7.75 -1.78
N PRO A 40 7.57 7.30 -0.95
CA PRO A 40 6.26 7.89 -0.93
C PRO A 40 6.33 9.35 -0.48
N THR A 41 5.65 10.23 -1.22
CA THR A 41 5.61 11.67 -0.90
C THR A 41 4.86 12.00 0.40
N SER A 42 4.10 11.05 0.95
CA SER A 42 3.35 11.19 2.20
C SER A 42 3.00 9.82 2.78
N ASN A 43 2.59 9.79 4.05
CA ASN A 43 2.19 8.56 4.74
C ASN A 43 1.02 7.88 4.00
N ILE A 44 1.01 6.55 4.04
CA ILE A 44 -0.01 5.72 3.42
C ILE A 44 -1.22 5.63 4.33
N ASP A 45 -2.40 5.89 3.78
CA ASP A 45 -3.66 5.78 4.53
C ASP A 45 -4.23 4.38 4.35
N CYS A 46 -4.50 3.68 5.45
CA CYS A 46 -5.07 2.33 5.41
C CYS A 46 -6.58 2.33 5.10
N HIS A 47 -7.26 3.48 5.13
CA HIS A 47 -8.67 3.65 4.78
C HIS A 47 -9.62 2.61 5.42
N ASN A 48 -9.31 2.15 6.64
CA ASN A 48 -10.02 1.07 7.36
C ASN A 48 -10.14 -0.27 6.60
N ASP A 49 -9.31 -0.53 5.58
CA ASP A 49 -9.27 -1.78 4.83
C ASP A 49 -7.87 -2.40 4.91
N HIS A 50 -7.75 -3.53 5.61
CA HIS A 50 -6.48 -4.23 5.83
C HIS A 50 -5.77 -4.63 4.53
N ARG A 51 -6.49 -4.80 3.41
CA ARG A 51 -5.85 -5.21 2.15
C ARG A 51 -4.99 -4.10 1.54
N ILE A 52 -5.30 -2.84 1.82
CA ILE A 52 -4.59 -1.70 1.24
C ILE A 52 -3.14 -1.66 1.75
N PRO A 53 -2.88 -1.58 3.07
CA PRO A 53 -1.52 -1.67 3.59
C PRO A 53 -0.87 -3.01 3.26
N MET A 54 -1.61 -4.13 3.25
CA MET A 54 -1.04 -5.43 2.87
C MET A 54 -0.56 -5.50 1.41
N SER A 55 -1.24 -4.78 0.50
CA SER A 55 -0.84 -4.71 -0.91
C SER A 55 0.33 -3.75 -1.12
N ILE A 56 0.46 -2.73 -0.26
CA ILE A 56 1.48 -1.69 -0.38
C ILE A 56 2.75 -2.05 0.37
N ALA A 57 2.67 -2.77 1.49
CA ALA A 57 3.85 -3.07 2.30
C ALA A 57 4.99 -3.75 1.53
N PRO A 58 4.74 -4.68 0.59
CA PRO A 58 5.83 -5.24 -0.23
C PRO A 58 6.59 -4.21 -1.09
N LEU A 59 5.99 -3.06 -1.43
CA LEU A 59 6.69 -1.98 -2.16
C LEU A 59 7.87 -1.43 -1.36
N SER A 60 7.86 -1.57 -0.03
CA SER A 60 8.97 -1.16 0.83
C SER A 60 10.28 -1.85 0.45
N MET A 61 10.25 -3.06 -0.14
CA MET A 61 11.46 -3.76 -0.60
C MET A 61 12.23 -3.01 -1.69
N LYS A 62 11.59 -2.07 -2.38
CA LYS A 62 12.19 -1.28 -3.48
C LYS A 62 12.61 0.12 -3.05
N ILE A 63 12.33 0.51 -1.81
CA ILE A 63 12.59 1.84 -1.24
C ILE A 63 13.14 1.69 0.18
N ASN A 64 13.39 2.78 0.91
CA ASN A 64 14.02 2.65 2.24
C ASN A 64 12.98 2.43 3.36
N SER A 65 11.81 3.07 3.32
CA SER A 65 10.86 3.04 4.44
C SER A 65 9.46 3.50 4.02
N ILE A 66 8.42 2.87 4.56
CA ILE A 66 7.03 3.30 4.39
C ILE A 66 6.42 3.59 5.76
N SER A 67 5.74 4.73 5.86
CA SER A 67 4.92 5.10 7.01
C SER A 67 3.45 4.82 6.72
N PHE A 68 2.78 4.05 7.58
CA PHE A 68 1.36 3.75 7.46
C PHE A 68 0.57 4.45 8.58
N LYS A 69 -0.52 5.12 8.21
CA LYS A 69 -1.53 5.61 9.16
C LYS A 69 -2.48 4.47 9.52
N ASP A 70 -2.76 4.32 10.81
CA ASP A 70 -3.66 3.29 11.34
C ASP A 70 -3.23 1.86 11.01
N LYS A 71 -1.94 1.52 11.15
CA LYS A 71 -1.44 0.15 10.89
C LYS A 71 -2.18 -0.98 11.61
N ASN A 72 -2.87 -0.64 12.71
CA ASN A 72 -3.67 -1.55 13.52
C ASN A 72 -4.86 -2.16 12.76
N VAL A 73 -5.27 -1.60 11.62
CA VAL A 73 -6.38 -2.19 10.84
C VAL A 73 -6.02 -3.57 10.31
N VAL A 74 -4.72 -3.83 10.06
CA VAL A 74 -4.23 -5.12 9.56
C VAL A 74 -4.36 -6.21 10.61
N ASN A 75 -4.16 -5.86 11.88
CA ASN A 75 -4.18 -6.82 12.98
C ASN A 75 -5.53 -7.52 13.15
N LYS A 76 -6.62 -6.96 12.60
CA LYS A 76 -7.94 -7.60 12.58
C LYS A 76 -7.97 -8.88 11.74
N SER A 77 -7.13 -8.95 10.70
CA SER A 77 -7.08 -10.09 9.77
C SER A 77 -5.77 -10.85 9.87
N TYR A 78 -4.66 -10.16 10.12
CA TYR A 78 -3.34 -10.74 10.24
C TYR A 78 -2.54 -9.99 11.33
N PRO A 79 -2.61 -10.45 12.59
CA PRO A 79 -1.91 -9.83 13.73
C PRO A 79 -0.39 -9.80 13.57
N ASP A 80 0.20 -10.86 13.03
CA ASP A 80 1.65 -11.01 12.90
C ASP A 80 2.23 -10.40 11.61
N PHE A 81 1.41 -9.76 10.77
CA PHE A 81 1.83 -9.24 9.47
C PHE A 81 3.05 -8.32 9.54
N TRP A 82 3.06 -7.37 10.49
CA TRP A 82 4.16 -6.43 10.66
C TRP A 82 5.43 -7.11 11.19
N LYS A 83 5.28 -8.16 11.99
CA LYS A 83 6.39 -8.96 12.50
C LYS A 83 7.02 -9.78 11.38
N ASP A 84 6.19 -10.36 10.52
CA ASP A 84 6.66 -11.12 9.35
C ASP A 84 7.38 -10.20 8.34
N LEU A 85 6.89 -8.97 8.16
CA LEU A 85 7.58 -7.95 7.37
C LEU A 85 8.93 -7.57 7.98
N GLU A 86 9.01 -7.38 9.29
CA GLU A 86 10.26 -7.06 9.98
C GLU A 86 11.29 -8.21 9.81
N VAL A 87 10.85 -9.47 9.92
CA VAL A 87 11.67 -10.65 9.63
C VAL A 87 12.13 -10.68 8.17
N ALA A 88 11.29 -10.22 7.24
CA ALA A 88 11.66 -10.07 5.83
C ALA A 88 12.64 -8.91 5.56
N GLY A 89 13.08 -8.18 6.59
CA GLY A 89 14.00 -7.05 6.47
C GLY A 89 13.30 -5.73 6.10
N ILE A 90 11.98 -5.66 6.25
CA ILE A 90 11.18 -4.47 5.97
C ILE A 90 10.89 -3.74 7.28
N SER A 91 11.46 -2.54 7.44
CA SER A 91 11.14 -1.65 8.56
C SER A 91 10.02 -0.68 8.18
N CYS A 92 8.84 -0.87 8.76
CA CYS A 92 7.73 0.09 8.68
C CYS A 92 7.66 0.92 9.96
N VAL A 93 7.52 2.24 9.82
CA VAL A 93 7.39 3.15 10.96
C VAL A 93 5.93 3.56 11.16
N ASP A 94 5.52 3.69 12.42
CA ASP A 94 4.26 4.35 12.76
C ASP A 94 4.44 5.85 12.68
N SER A 95 3.43 6.51 12.13
CA SER A 95 3.38 7.97 11.99
C SER A 95 2.06 8.54 12.46
#